data_AF-A0A662G580-F1
#
_entry.id   AF-A0A662G580-F1
#
_cell.length_a   1.000
_cell.length_b   1.000
_cell.length_c   1.000
_cell.angle_alpha   90.00
_cell.angle_beta   90.00
_cell.angle_gamma   90.00
#
_symmetry.space_group_name_H-M   'P 1'
#
loop_
_entity.id
_entity.type
_entity.pdbx_description
1 polymer ?
#
loop_
_entity_poly.entity_id
_entity_poly.type
_entity_poly.pdbx_seq_one_letter_code
_entity_poly.pdbx_strand_id
1 'polypeptide(L)'
;MREVVVLTHGDADGVTAGAIAKSIYRNAEVYFTHPVGLLEDFREFAADSKMTIILDISLDERLVGELLREFKEYRGRLLYIDHHPLPVDPSALLGVGVELVHEEGACAAELAFRHLNPDWEMSRVALYGAIGDYALNTPFVRDAMLKWDIKTLFLEAGVLVLGLDYLGKDYEAKRGIVEELSRNELPSSISELLVAAAIQAKRVEDMRRRLPELVETGEHVAYVINPPGS
;
A
#
# COMPACT_ATOMS: atom_id res chain seq x y z
N MET A 1 -5.53 16.04 -20.03
CA MET A 1 -6.47 15.29 -19.17
C MET A 1 -5.82 13.94 -18.94
N ARG A 2 -5.49 13.60 -17.69
CA ARG A 2 -4.87 12.31 -17.35
C ARG A 2 -5.92 11.21 -17.55
N GLU A 3 -5.53 10.05 -18.09
CA GLU A 3 -6.50 8.95 -18.29
C GLU A 3 -6.83 8.28 -16.95
N VAL A 4 -5.83 7.76 -16.26
CA VAL A 4 -5.99 7.08 -14.96
C VAL A 4 -4.91 7.58 -14.00
N VAL A 5 -5.32 7.98 -12.79
CA VAL A 5 -4.42 8.34 -11.69
C VAL A 5 -4.66 7.37 -10.55
N VAL A 6 -3.58 6.82 -9.99
CA VAL A 6 -3.59 5.99 -8.79
C VAL A 6 -3.00 6.80 -7.64
N LEU A 7 -3.76 6.98 -6.58
CA LEU A 7 -3.29 7.51 -5.30
C LEU A 7 -3.19 6.34 -4.33
N THR A 8 -2.00 6.02 -3.84
CA THR A 8 -1.79 4.82 -3.01
C THR A 8 -0.86 5.07 -1.84
N HIS A 9 -0.90 4.21 -0.82
CA HIS A 9 0.07 4.28 0.28
C HIS A 9 1.45 3.80 -0.15
N GLY A 10 2.47 4.24 0.59
CA GLY A 10 3.89 4.02 0.24
C GLY A 10 4.52 2.77 0.83
N ASP A 11 3.78 1.98 1.62
CA ASP A 11 4.27 0.71 2.17
C ASP A 11 4.06 -0.46 1.18
N ALA A 12 4.26 -1.68 1.66
CA ALA A 12 4.14 -2.87 0.81
C ALA A 12 2.71 -3.11 0.31
N ASP A 13 1.67 -2.84 1.12
CA ASP A 13 0.29 -3.08 0.71
C ASP A 13 -0.14 -2.06 -0.35
N GLY A 14 0.06 -0.76 -0.09
CA GLY A 14 -0.21 0.30 -1.07
C GLY A 14 0.61 0.16 -2.37
N VAL A 15 1.91 -0.18 -2.29
CA VAL A 15 2.75 -0.39 -3.48
C VAL A 15 2.26 -1.58 -4.31
N THR A 16 1.89 -2.69 -3.67
CA THR A 16 1.42 -3.89 -4.39
C THR A 16 0.01 -3.72 -4.93
N ALA A 17 -0.89 -3.06 -4.20
CA ALA A 17 -2.20 -2.65 -4.70
C ALA A 17 -2.06 -1.74 -5.93
N GLY A 18 -1.16 -0.74 -5.87
CA GLY A 18 -0.85 0.15 -6.98
C GLY A 18 -0.31 -0.60 -8.21
N ALA A 19 0.58 -1.58 -8.00
CA ALA A 19 1.10 -2.43 -9.06
C ALA A 19 0.03 -3.31 -9.71
N ILE A 20 -0.89 -3.86 -8.92
CA ILE A 20 -2.06 -4.61 -9.39
C ILE A 20 -2.94 -3.72 -10.26
N ALA A 21 -3.28 -2.51 -9.80
CA ALA A 21 -4.06 -1.56 -10.58
C ALA A 21 -3.37 -1.19 -11.89
N LYS A 22 -2.05 -0.94 -11.84
CA LYS A 22 -1.27 -0.59 -13.02
C LYS A 22 -1.09 -1.74 -14.02
N SER A 23 -1.13 -3.00 -13.57
CA SER A 23 -1.11 -4.17 -14.48
C SER A 23 -2.33 -4.19 -15.43
N ILE A 24 -3.47 -3.67 -14.98
CA ILE A 24 -4.69 -3.47 -15.76
C ILE A 24 -4.63 -2.14 -16.53
N TYR A 25 -4.36 -1.05 -15.81
CA TYR A 25 -4.29 0.30 -16.34
C TYR A 25 -2.83 0.69 -16.63
N ARG A 26 -2.24 0.11 -17.67
CA ARG A 26 -0.79 0.21 -17.95
C ARG A 26 -0.22 1.63 -17.97
N ASN A 27 -1.01 2.58 -18.46
CA ASN A 27 -0.63 4.00 -18.57
C ASN A 27 -1.00 4.83 -17.32
N ALA A 28 -1.42 4.20 -16.22
CA ALA A 28 -1.78 4.92 -15.00
C ALA A 28 -0.56 5.64 -14.40
N GLU A 29 -0.76 6.90 -14.03
CA GLU A 29 0.19 7.69 -13.25
C GLU A 29 -0.03 7.37 -11.76
N VAL A 30 1.03 7.01 -11.04
CA VAL A 30 0.95 6.59 -9.63
C VAL A 30 1.54 7.68 -8.76
N TYR A 31 0.83 8.06 -7.70
CA TYR A 31 1.28 9.00 -6.68
C TYR A 31 1.10 8.39 -5.30
N PHE A 32 2.10 8.59 -4.45
CA PHE A 32 2.04 8.14 -3.07
C PHE A 32 1.44 9.23 -2.20
N THR A 33 0.44 8.86 -1.42
CA THR A 33 -0.23 9.74 -0.48
C THR A 33 -0.36 9.06 0.89
N HIS A 34 -1.03 9.73 1.81
CA HIS A 34 -1.22 9.33 3.19
C HIS A 34 -2.52 9.98 3.70
N PRO A 35 -3.13 9.50 4.79
CA PRO A 35 -4.47 9.92 5.23
C PRO A 35 -4.67 11.44 5.31
N VAL A 36 -3.69 12.16 5.86
CA VAL A 36 -3.76 13.63 6.03
C VAL A 36 -3.44 14.42 4.76
N GLY A 37 -2.81 13.80 3.76
CA GLY A 37 -2.43 14.45 2.50
C GLY A 37 -3.34 14.11 1.32
N LEU A 38 -4.25 13.14 1.49
CA LEU A 38 -5.11 12.64 0.41
C LEU A 38 -5.92 13.76 -0.25
N LEU A 39 -6.41 14.72 0.53
CA LEU A 39 -7.22 15.82 0.02
C LEU A 39 -6.43 16.72 -0.93
N GLU A 40 -5.24 17.16 -0.51
CA GLU A 40 -4.36 18.01 -1.30
C GLU A 40 -3.82 17.26 -2.52
N ASP A 41 -3.36 16.02 -2.34
CA ASP A 41 -2.83 15.19 -3.42
C ASP A 41 -3.93 14.85 -4.46
N PHE A 42 -5.18 14.66 -4.02
CA PHE A 42 -6.31 14.47 -4.92
C PHE A 42 -6.53 15.71 -5.80
N ARG A 43 -6.53 16.90 -5.19
CA ARG A 43 -6.69 18.17 -5.92
C ARG A 43 -5.56 18.40 -6.92
N GLU A 44 -4.32 18.12 -6.52
CA GLU A 44 -3.14 18.39 -7.35
C GLU A 44 -3.01 17.40 -8.52
N PHE A 45 -3.18 16.10 -8.26
CA PHE A 45 -2.83 15.06 -9.22
C PHE A 45 -4.03 14.46 -9.93
N ALA A 46 -5.18 14.34 -9.24
CA ALA A 46 -6.28 13.48 -9.64
C ALA A 46 -7.56 14.22 -10.11
N ALA A 47 -7.79 15.47 -9.69
CA ALA A 47 -9.06 16.19 -9.92
C ALA A 47 -9.47 16.32 -11.40
N ASP A 48 -8.48 16.41 -12.31
CA ASP A 48 -8.70 16.53 -13.78
C ASP A 48 -8.49 15.21 -14.55
N SER A 49 -8.45 14.07 -13.86
CA SER A 49 -8.34 12.75 -14.49
C SER A 49 -9.69 12.20 -14.92
N LYS A 50 -9.72 11.26 -15.88
CA LYS A 50 -10.96 10.54 -16.23
C LYS A 50 -11.31 9.45 -15.22
N MET A 51 -10.30 8.89 -14.56
CA MET A 51 -10.46 7.92 -13.48
C MET A 51 -9.40 8.10 -12.42
N THR A 52 -9.83 8.12 -11.16
CA THR A 52 -8.95 8.09 -9.99
C THR A 52 -9.19 6.79 -9.23
N ILE A 53 -8.11 6.11 -8.87
CA ILE A 53 -8.12 4.92 -8.03
C ILE A 53 -7.37 5.25 -6.76
N ILE A 54 -8.04 5.15 -5.61
CA ILE A 54 -7.46 5.36 -4.29
C ILE A 54 -7.30 4.00 -3.63
N LEU A 55 -6.09 3.69 -3.16
CA LEU A 55 -5.73 2.36 -2.64
C LEU A 55 -5.02 2.50 -1.30
N ASP A 56 -5.47 1.75 -0.28
CA ASP A 56 -4.78 1.65 1.01
C ASP A 56 -4.61 2.98 1.78
N ILE A 57 -5.59 3.88 1.68
CA ILE A 57 -5.53 5.17 2.37
C ILE A 57 -6.74 5.33 3.27
N SER A 58 -6.53 5.18 4.58
CA SER A 58 -7.56 5.53 5.56
C SER A 58 -7.98 7.00 5.43
N LEU A 59 -9.25 7.28 5.65
CA LEU A 59 -9.79 8.64 5.59
C LEU A 59 -9.56 9.37 6.92
N ASP A 60 -8.98 10.56 6.88
CA ASP A 60 -8.84 11.41 8.07
C ASP A 60 -10.19 12.01 8.48
N GLU A 61 -10.62 11.76 9.72
CA GLU A 61 -11.88 12.25 10.30
C GLU A 61 -12.09 13.76 10.17
N ARG A 62 -11.00 14.54 10.19
CA ARG A 62 -11.06 16.01 10.13
C ARG A 62 -11.26 16.50 8.71
N LEU A 63 -10.78 15.75 7.72
CA LEU A 63 -10.77 16.14 6.30
C LEU A 63 -11.85 15.44 5.48
N VAL A 64 -12.44 14.34 5.97
CA VAL A 64 -13.40 13.51 5.22
C VAL A 64 -14.59 14.31 4.68
N GLY A 65 -15.10 15.30 5.43
CA GLY A 65 -16.20 16.15 4.98
C GLY A 65 -15.82 17.02 3.77
N GLU A 66 -14.57 17.47 3.68
CA GLU A 66 -14.07 18.24 2.54
C GLU A 66 -13.76 17.34 1.36
N LEU A 67 -13.15 16.19 1.61
CA LEU A 67 -12.87 15.18 0.60
C LEU A 67 -14.15 14.68 -0.10
N LEU A 68 -15.24 14.44 0.65
CA LEU A 68 -16.53 14.08 0.08
C LEU A 68 -17.11 15.18 -0.83
N ARG A 69 -16.82 16.46 -0.55
CA ARG A 69 -17.23 17.56 -1.46
C ARG A 69 -16.43 17.52 -2.76
N GLU A 70 -15.12 17.32 -2.68
CA GLU A 70 -14.26 17.16 -3.88
C GLU A 70 -14.70 15.96 -4.72
N PHE A 71 -14.97 14.81 -4.08
CA PHE A 71 -15.44 13.60 -4.76
C PHE A 71 -16.79 13.82 -5.46
N LYS A 72 -17.70 14.59 -4.84
CA LYS A 72 -18.99 14.92 -5.44
C LYS A 72 -18.87 15.83 -6.66
N GLU A 73 -17.87 16.72 -6.68
CA GLU A 73 -17.64 17.65 -7.78
C GLU A 73 -16.79 17.03 -8.91
N TYR A 74 -16.03 15.98 -8.59
CA TYR A 74 -15.22 15.22 -9.53
C TYR A 74 -16.07 14.62 -10.66
N ARG A 75 -15.65 14.86 -11.90
CA ARG A 75 -16.39 14.46 -13.12
C ARG A 75 -15.95 13.10 -13.68
N GLY A 76 -14.85 12.56 -13.20
CA GLY A 76 -14.34 11.25 -13.59
C GLY A 76 -14.97 10.11 -12.77
N ARG A 77 -14.44 8.90 -12.98
CA ARG A 77 -14.78 7.71 -12.17
C ARG A 77 -13.87 7.61 -10.97
N LEU A 78 -14.44 7.40 -9.79
CA LEU A 78 -13.66 7.28 -8.57
C LEU A 78 -13.81 5.87 -8.00
N LEU A 79 -12.73 5.11 -7.95
CA LEU A 79 -12.64 3.80 -7.30
C LEU A 79 -11.83 3.96 -6.01
N TYR A 80 -12.37 3.50 -4.90
CA TYR A 80 -11.71 3.53 -3.60
C TYR A 80 -11.67 2.12 -3.03
N ILE A 81 -10.46 1.60 -2.79
CA ILE A 81 -10.20 0.27 -2.25
C ILE A 81 -9.39 0.42 -0.97
N ASP A 82 -9.97 0.04 0.17
CA ASP A 82 -9.31 0.16 1.47
C ASP A 82 -9.82 -0.91 2.45
N HIS A 83 -9.07 -1.15 3.50
CA HIS A 83 -9.35 -2.14 4.54
C HIS A 83 -9.41 -1.55 5.96
N HIS A 84 -9.03 -0.28 6.13
CA HIS A 84 -9.07 0.41 7.41
C HIS A 84 -10.51 0.70 7.86
N PRO A 85 -10.77 0.84 9.17
CA PRO A 85 -12.07 1.32 9.64
C PRO A 85 -12.43 2.67 9.01
N LEU A 86 -13.64 2.78 8.48
CA LEU A 86 -14.12 4.02 7.88
C LEU A 86 -14.61 4.99 8.96
N PRO A 87 -14.23 6.29 8.90
CA PRO A 87 -14.70 7.30 9.85
C PRO A 87 -16.15 7.76 9.57
N VAL A 88 -16.73 7.31 8.46
CA VAL A 88 -18.07 7.67 8.00
C VAL A 88 -18.81 6.42 7.54
N ASP A 89 -20.13 6.48 7.54
CA ASP A 89 -20.95 5.41 6.97
C ASP A 89 -20.62 5.22 5.48
N PRO A 90 -20.44 3.97 4.99
CA PRO A 90 -20.15 3.70 3.59
C PRO A 90 -21.10 4.38 2.58
N SER A 91 -22.36 4.60 2.96
CA SER A 91 -23.34 5.30 2.13
C SER A 91 -22.96 6.74 1.81
N ALA A 92 -22.12 7.39 2.63
CA ALA A 92 -21.62 8.73 2.36
C ALA A 92 -20.70 8.76 1.12
N LEU A 93 -19.82 7.78 0.99
CA LEU A 93 -18.92 7.62 -0.17
C LEU A 93 -19.73 7.23 -1.42
N LEU A 94 -20.62 6.24 -1.31
CA LEU A 94 -21.49 5.82 -2.41
C LEU A 94 -22.39 6.98 -2.89
N GLY A 95 -22.89 7.80 -1.96
CA GLY A 95 -23.75 8.94 -2.24
C GLY A 95 -23.08 10.08 -3.02
N VAL A 96 -21.75 10.13 -3.04
CA VAL A 96 -20.97 11.08 -3.86
C VAL A 96 -20.40 10.44 -5.14
N GLY A 97 -20.81 9.21 -5.46
CA GLY A 97 -20.43 8.54 -6.71
C GLY A 97 -19.13 7.72 -6.64
N VAL A 98 -18.61 7.45 -5.44
CA VAL A 98 -17.45 6.56 -5.25
C VAL A 98 -17.88 5.11 -5.49
N GLU A 99 -17.15 4.39 -6.34
CA GLU A 99 -17.14 2.93 -6.38
C GLU A 99 -16.30 2.42 -5.22
N LEU A 100 -16.95 1.87 -4.18
CA LEU A 100 -16.31 1.50 -2.92
C LEU A 100 -16.09 -0.02 -2.84
N VAL A 101 -14.85 -0.42 -2.60
CA VAL A 101 -14.44 -1.79 -2.24
C VAL A 101 -13.82 -1.72 -0.86
N HIS A 102 -14.52 -2.23 0.15
CA HIS A 102 -14.07 -2.15 1.54
C HIS A 102 -14.35 -3.46 2.28
N GLU A 103 -13.33 -3.96 2.97
CA GLU A 103 -13.43 -5.17 3.80
C GLU A 103 -12.31 -5.14 4.85
N GLU A 104 -12.66 -5.12 6.13
CA GLU A 104 -11.67 -5.26 7.21
C GLU A 104 -11.13 -6.71 7.29
N GLY A 105 -9.85 -6.85 7.58
CA GLY A 105 -9.17 -8.14 7.76
C GLY A 105 -8.52 -8.73 6.50
N ALA A 106 -8.91 -8.27 5.31
CA ALA A 106 -8.10 -8.38 4.10
C ALA A 106 -7.14 -7.17 4.02
N CYS A 107 -6.10 -7.25 3.19
CA CYS A 107 -5.27 -6.09 2.83
C CYS A 107 -5.77 -5.47 1.51
N ALA A 108 -5.41 -4.23 1.23
CA ALA A 108 -5.81 -3.51 0.03
C ALA A 108 -5.32 -4.19 -1.26
N ALA A 109 -4.13 -4.80 -1.27
CA ALA A 109 -3.61 -5.54 -2.42
C ALA A 109 -4.45 -6.78 -2.74
N GLU A 110 -4.93 -7.51 -1.73
CA GLU A 110 -5.90 -8.59 -1.93
C GLU A 110 -7.20 -8.04 -2.54
N LEU A 111 -7.74 -6.96 -1.96
CA LEU A 111 -9.00 -6.37 -2.42
C LEU A 111 -8.89 -5.88 -3.87
N ALA A 112 -7.78 -5.24 -4.21
CA ALA A 112 -7.46 -4.82 -5.58
C ALA A 112 -7.38 -6.02 -6.52
N PHE A 113 -6.71 -7.10 -6.12
CA PHE A 113 -6.63 -8.33 -6.93
C PHE A 113 -8.01 -8.94 -7.18
N ARG A 114 -8.83 -9.09 -6.13
CA ARG A 114 -10.18 -9.66 -6.23
C ARG A 114 -11.11 -8.82 -7.10
N HIS A 115 -11.04 -7.50 -6.96
CA HIS A 115 -11.95 -6.58 -7.65
C HIS A 115 -11.53 -6.32 -9.11
N LEU A 116 -10.25 -6.03 -9.35
CA LEU A 116 -9.74 -5.71 -10.69
C LEU A 116 -9.46 -6.96 -11.55
N ASN A 117 -9.36 -8.13 -10.91
CA ASN A 117 -9.23 -9.44 -11.54
C ASN A 117 -8.14 -9.48 -12.63
N PRO A 118 -6.86 -9.18 -12.29
CA PRO A 118 -5.74 -9.33 -13.22
C PRO A 118 -5.44 -10.81 -13.50
N ASP A 119 -4.40 -11.06 -14.30
CA ASP A 119 -3.89 -12.42 -14.50
C ASP A 119 -3.56 -13.09 -13.16
N TRP A 120 -3.82 -14.39 -13.04
CA TRP A 120 -3.57 -15.15 -11.81
C TRP A 120 -2.10 -15.07 -11.35
N GLU A 121 -1.16 -14.91 -12.28
CA GLU A 121 0.25 -14.74 -11.95
C GLU A 121 0.52 -13.51 -11.06
N MET A 122 -0.35 -12.49 -11.10
CA MET A 122 -0.29 -11.33 -10.19
C MET A 122 -0.73 -11.66 -8.76
N SER A 123 -1.25 -12.87 -8.49
CA SER A 123 -1.63 -13.30 -7.13
C SER A 123 -0.47 -13.22 -6.15
N ARG A 124 0.77 -13.47 -6.61
CA ARG A 124 1.96 -13.32 -5.76
C ARG A 124 2.23 -11.87 -5.34
N VAL A 125 1.89 -10.89 -6.20
CA VAL A 125 2.02 -9.47 -5.87
C VAL A 125 1.02 -9.11 -4.77
N ALA A 126 -0.22 -9.60 -4.85
CA ALA A 126 -1.20 -9.44 -3.77
C ALA A 126 -0.74 -10.12 -2.47
N LEU A 127 -0.13 -11.31 -2.56
CA LEU A 127 0.43 -12.01 -1.42
C LEU A 127 1.59 -11.25 -0.77
N TYR A 128 2.41 -10.51 -1.53
CA TYR A 128 3.46 -9.67 -0.94
C TYR A 128 2.87 -8.58 -0.05
N GLY A 129 1.80 -7.92 -0.49
CA GLY A 129 1.04 -6.95 0.32
C GLY A 129 0.45 -7.61 1.57
N ALA A 130 -0.23 -8.76 1.42
CA ALA A 130 -0.80 -9.50 2.54
C ALA A 130 0.24 -9.96 3.57
N ILE A 131 1.45 -10.33 3.13
CA ILE A 131 2.55 -10.66 4.04
C ILE A 131 3.07 -9.41 4.76
N GLY A 132 3.21 -8.29 4.05
CA GLY A 132 3.64 -7.01 4.62
C GLY A 132 2.67 -6.47 5.68
N ASP A 133 1.38 -6.67 5.46
CA ASP A 133 0.30 -6.20 6.33
C ASP A 133 -0.18 -7.27 7.34
N TYR A 134 0.49 -8.43 7.39
CA TYR A 134 0.13 -9.57 8.25
C TYR A 134 -1.30 -10.12 8.04
N ALA A 135 -1.93 -9.82 6.90
CA ALA A 135 -3.28 -10.24 6.51
C ALA A 135 -3.33 -11.68 5.96
N LEU A 136 -2.75 -12.65 6.68
CA LEU A 136 -2.54 -14.02 6.18
C LEU A 136 -3.72 -14.98 6.35
N ASN A 137 -4.81 -14.52 6.96
CA ASN A 137 -5.88 -15.39 7.42
C ASN A 137 -7.08 -15.48 6.47
N THR A 138 -7.16 -14.66 5.43
CA THR A 138 -8.28 -14.68 4.48
C THR A 138 -8.31 -16.00 3.70
N PRO A 139 -9.49 -16.47 3.24
CA PRO A 139 -9.58 -17.65 2.39
C PRO A 139 -8.74 -17.52 1.11
N PHE A 140 -8.73 -16.33 0.49
CA PHE A 140 -7.94 -16.07 -0.71
C PHE A 140 -6.44 -16.24 -0.45
N VAL A 141 -5.90 -15.60 0.59
CA VAL A 141 -4.45 -15.66 0.88
C VAL A 141 -4.04 -17.10 1.19
N ARG A 142 -4.81 -17.81 2.02
CA ARG A 142 -4.54 -19.22 2.36
C ARG A 142 -4.49 -20.10 1.10
N ASP A 143 -5.46 -19.96 0.20
CA ASP A 143 -5.52 -20.77 -1.03
C ASP A 143 -4.45 -20.38 -2.05
N ALA A 144 -4.14 -19.09 -2.17
CA ALA A 144 -3.12 -18.59 -3.09
C ALA A 144 -1.71 -18.99 -2.65
N MET A 145 -1.41 -18.92 -1.34
CA MET A 145 -0.11 -19.34 -0.79
C MET A 145 0.21 -20.81 -1.08
N LEU A 146 -0.80 -21.68 -1.12
CA LEU A 146 -0.61 -23.10 -1.43
C LEU A 146 -0.16 -23.36 -2.87
N LYS A 147 -0.30 -22.37 -3.77
CA LYS A 147 0.06 -22.46 -5.18
C LYS A 147 1.46 -21.92 -5.49
N TRP A 148 2.11 -21.29 -4.51
CA TRP A 148 3.46 -20.74 -4.64
C TRP A 148 4.44 -21.47 -3.72
N ASP A 149 5.73 -21.51 -4.08
CA ASP A 149 6.74 -21.99 -3.13
C ASP A 149 6.86 -20.99 -1.97
N ILE A 150 6.55 -21.46 -0.76
CA ILE A 150 6.50 -20.59 0.42
C ILE A 150 7.85 -19.93 0.73
N LYS A 151 8.98 -20.58 0.44
CA LYS A 151 10.30 -20.01 0.75
C LYS A 151 10.61 -18.84 -0.17
N THR A 152 10.32 -18.99 -1.46
CA THR A 152 10.50 -17.89 -2.41
C THR A 152 9.50 -16.78 -2.14
N LEU A 153 8.23 -17.10 -1.87
CA LEU A 153 7.20 -16.10 -1.59
C LEU A 153 7.58 -15.17 -0.43
N PHE A 154 8.02 -15.74 0.69
CA PHE A 154 8.44 -14.94 1.85
C PHE A 154 9.77 -14.22 1.64
N LEU A 155 10.68 -14.77 0.83
CA LEU A 155 11.90 -14.05 0.44
C LEU A 155 11.54 -12.78 -0.34
N GLU A 156 10.70 -12.90 -1.37
CA GLU A 156 10.30 -11.78 -2.22
C GLU A 156 9.52 -10.72 -1.43
N ALA A 157 8.55 -11.14 -0.61
CA ALA A 157 7.83 -10.23 0.28
C ALA A 157 8.77 -9.52 1.26
N GLY A 158 9.72 -10.25 1.85
CA GLY A 158 10.72 -9.68 2.76
C GLY A 158 11.65 -8.67 2.08
N VAL A 159 12.08 -8.94 0.84
CA VAL A 159 12.85 -7.97 0.04
C VAL A 159 12.04 -6.71 -0.21
N LEU A 160 10.77 -6.85 -0.59
CA LEU A 160 9.91 -5.71 -0.85
C LEU A 160 9.71 -4.84 0.39
N VAL A 161 9.25 -5.44 1.50
CA VAL A 161 8.96 -4.72 2.75
C VAL A 161 10.18 -3.96 3.26
N LEU A 162 11.31 -4.66 3.44
CA LEU A 162 12.52 -4.06 3.99
C LEU A 162 13.14 -3.04 3.02
N GLY A 163 13.04 -3.28 1.71
CA GLY A 163 13.52 -2.34 0.71
C GLY A 163 12.68 -1.06 0.68
N LEU A 164 11.35 -1.14 0.79
CA LEU A 164 10.46 0.02 0.85
C LEU A 164 10.65 0.84 2.14
N ASP A 165 10.89 0.17 3.27
CA ASP A 165 11.24 0.81 4.55
C ASP A 165 12.53 1.62 4.41
N TYR A 166 13.56 1.03 3.79
CA TYR A 166 14.83 1.71 3.54
C TYR A 166 14.66 2.96 2.68
N LEU A 167 13.83 2.88 1.63
CA LEU A 167 13.60 4.00 0.70
C LEU A 167 12.80 5.15 1.34
N GLY A 168 12.00 4.88 2.38
CA GLY A 168 11.23 5.89 3.07
C GLY A 168 10.35 6.72 2.14
N LYS A 169 10.63 8.01 1.99
CA LYS A 169 9.86 8.95 1.14
C LYS A 169 10.43 9.13 -0.29
N ASP A 170 11.34 8.28 -0.74
CA ASP A 170 11.80 8.28 -2.13
C ASP A 170 10.69 7.75 -3.06
N TYR A 171 9.73 8.61 -3.37
CA TYR A 171 8.56 8.27 -4.16
C TYR A 171 8.87 8.00 -5.63
N GLU A 172 9.95 8.58 -6.18
CA GLU A 172 10.38 8.24 -7.55
C GLU A 172 10.90 6.81 -7.62
N ALA A 173 11.75 6.40 -6.67
CA ALA A 173 12.20 5.01 -6.59
C ALA A 173 11.02 4.04 -6.39
N LYS A 174 10.08 4.38 -5.50
CA LYS A 174 8.87 3.56 -5.27
C LYS A 174 7.98 3.44 -6.51
N ARG A 175 7.85 4.48 -7.34
CA ARG A 175 7.12 4.40 -8.62
C ARG A 175 7.81 3.44 -9.60
N GLY A 176 9.14 3.43 -9.62
CA GLY A 176 9.91 2.44 -10.38
C GLY A 176 9.58 1.00 -9.94
N ILE A 177 9.49 0.76 -8.64
CA ILE A 177 9.13 -0.56 -8.09
C ILE A 177 7.69 -0.95 -8.48
N VAL A 178 6.73 -0.02 -8.39
CA VAL A 178 5.35 -0.26 -8.84
C VAL A 178 5.31 -0.67 -10.32
N GLU A 179 6.11 -0.01 -11.17
CA GLU A 179 6.21 -0.33 -12.60
C GLU A 179 6.77 -1.74 -12.83
N GLU A 180 7.85 -2.14 -12.15
CA GLU A 180 8.40 -3.51 -12.22
C GLU A 180 7.39 -4.56 -11.73
N LEU A 181 6.78 -4.36 -10.56
CA LEU A 181 5.80 -5.27 -9.99
C LEU A 181 4.55 -5.41 -10.87
N SER A 182 4.14 -4.34 -11.57
CA SER A 182 2.98 -4.37 -12.47
C SER A 182 3.18 -5.29 -13.69
N ARG A 183 4.45 -5.59 -14.02
CA ARG A 183 4.85 -6.57 -15.03
C ARG A 183 5.14 -7.95 -14.43
N ASN A 184 4.79 -8.13 -13.16
CA ASN A 184 5.06 -9.32 -12.38
C ASN A 184 6.56 -9.62 -12.22
N GLU A 185 7.44 -8.61 -12.19
CA GLU A 185 8.84 -8.83 -11.86
C GLU A 185 9.01 -9.16 -10.37
N LEU A 186 10.08 -9.88 -10.03
CA LEU A 186 10.37 -10.27 -8.66
C LEU A 186 11.02 -9.11 -7.89
N PRO A 187 10.63 -8.81 -6.64
CA PRO A 187 11.35 -7.85 -5.79
C PRO A 187 12.86 -8.06 -5.77
N SER A 188 13.33 -9.30 -5.71
CA SER A 188 14.74 -9.66 -5.69
C SER A 188 15.48 -9.44 -7.03
N SER A 189 14.78 -9.28 -8.16
CA SER A 189 15.42 -8.93 -9.44
C SER A 189 15.74 -7.43 -9.55
N ILE A 190 15.12 -6.59 -8.70
CA ILE A 190 15.37 -5.16 -8.63
C ILE A 190 16.60 -4.94 -7.74
N SER A 191 17.77 -4.75 -8.36
CA SER A 191 19.07 -4.77 -7.66
C SER A 191 19.16 -3.75 -6.52
N GLU A 192 18.67 -2.53 -6.76
CA GLU A 192 18.65 -1.45 -5.77
C GLU A 192 17.76 -1.81 -4.57
N LEU A 193 16.61 -2.43 -4.82
CA LEU A 193 15.67 -2.88 -3.78
C LEU A 193 16.27 -4.02 -2.96
N LEU A 194 16.91 -5.00 -3.60
CA LEU A 194 17.56 -6.12 -2.91
C LEU A 194 18.69 -5.62 -1.98
N VAL A 195 19.51 -4.68 -2.46
CA VAL A 195 20.57 -4.08 -1.63
C VAL A 195 19.98 -3.29 -0.47
N ALA A 196 18.96 -2.48 -0.74
CA ALA A 196 18.23 -1.72 0.29
C ALA A 196 17.67 -2.65 1.38
N ALA A 197 17.02 -3.75 0.98
CA ALA A 197 16.46 -4.74 1.88
C ALA A 197 17.54 -5.41 2.75
N ALA A 198 18.69 -5.78 2.18
CA ALA A 198 19.77 -6.39 2.94
C ALA A 198 20.36 -5.42 3.99
N ILE A 199 20.48 -4.13 3.65
CA ILE A 199 20.93 -3.10 4.59
C ILE A 199 19.89 -2.91 5.71
N GLN A 200 18.61 -2.82 5.35
CA GLN A 200 17.54 -2.62 6.32
C GLN A 200 17.37 -3.83 7.24
N ALA A 201 17.48 -5.05 6.72
CA ALA A 201 17.47 -6.28 7.52
C ALA A 201 18.53 -6.22 8.63
N LYS A 202 19.74 -5.78 8.28
CA LYS A 202 20.83 -5.62 9.25
C LYS A 202 20.52 -4.52 10.27
N ARG A 203 19.98 -3.38 9.84
CA ARG A 203 19.58 -2.28 10.74
C ARG A 203 18.52 -2.72 11.75
N VAL A 204 17.51 -3.47 11.30
CA VAL A 204 16.45 -4.02 12.17
C VAL A 204 17.05 -4.99 13.20
N GLU A 205 17.94 -5.89 12.80
CA GLU A 205 18.60 -6.83 13.73
C GLU A 205 19.51 -6.11 14.72
N ASP A 206 20.28 -5.11 14.27
CA ASP A 206 21.12 -4.28 15.13
C ASP A 206 20.28 -3.48 16.13
N MET A 207 19.14 -2.91 15.69
CA MET A 207 18.18 -2.23 16.55
C MET A 207 17.61 -3.18 17.61
N ARG A 208 17.13 -4.38 17.20
CA ARG A 208 16.58 -5.39 18.11
C ARG A 208 17.56 -5.77 19.23
N ARG A 209 18.86 -5.86 18.92
CA ARG A 209 19.92 -6.17 19.90
C ARG A 209 20.17 -5.02 20.87
N ARG A 210 20.14 -3.78 20.38
CA ARG A 210 20.43 -2.58 21.18
C ARG A 210 19.23 -2.13 22.03
N LEU A 211 18.01 -2.39 21.57
CA LEU A 211 16.80 -1.89 22.20
C LEU A 211 16.72 -2.19 23.71
N PRO A 212 17.02 -3.41 24.20
CA PRO A 212 16.96 -3.73 25.64
C PRO A 212 17.89 -2.87 26.52
N GLU A 213 19.00 -2.36 25.96
CA GLU A 213 19.95 -1.50 26.67
C GLU A 213 19.49 -0.03 26.72
N LEU A 214 18.56 0.36 25.85
CA LEU A 214 18.06 1.72 25.70
C LEU A 214 16.69 1.92 26.37
N VAL A 215 16.02 0.82 26.76
CA VAL A 215 14.69 0.86 27.36
C VAL A 215 14.78 1.37 28.80
N GLU A 216 14.09 2.46 29.06
CA GLU A 216 13.80 2.93 30.40
C GLU A 216 12.39 2.47 30.81
N THR A 217 12.26 1.85 31.98
CA THR A 217 10.99 1.32 32.49
C THR A 217 10.49 2.12 33.69
N GLY A 218 9.26 2.62 33.61
CA GLY A 218 8.45 3.06 34.75
C GLY A 218 7.47 1.98 35.20
N GLU A 219 6.58 2.32 36.14
CA GLU A 219 5.62 1.38 36.74
C GLU A 219 4.64 0.76 35.71
N HIS A 220 4.26 1.54 34.69
CA HIS A 220 3.28 1.15 33.68
C HIS A 220 3.70 1.46 32.23
N VAL A 221 4.94 1.93 32.03
CA VAL A 221 5.41 2.39 30.71
C VAL A 221 6.87 1.99 30.52
N ALA A 222 7.22 1.62 29.29
CA ALA A 222 8.60 1.50 28.85
C ALA A 222 8.80 2.45 27.67
N TYR A 223 9.91 3.17 27.62
CA TYR A 223 10.20 4.09 26.54
C TYR A 223 11.68 4.04 26.14
N VAL A 224 11.95 4.50 24.92
CA VAL A 224 13.30 4.68 24.37
C VAL A 224 13.36 6.09 23.79
N ILE A 225 14.37 6.86 24.17
CA ILE A 225 14.59 8.20 23.62
C ILE A 225 15.47 8.07 22.37
N ASN A 226 14.98 8.55 21.22
CA ASN A 226 15.68 8.54 19.94
C ASN A 226 16.23 7.16 19.54
N PRO A 227 15.36 6.15 19.31
CA PRO A 227 15.81 4.83 18.92
C PRO A 227 16.59 4.90 17.60
N PRO A 228 17.76 4.24 17.50
CA PRO A 228 18.52 4.20 16.25
C PRO A 228 17.83 3.30 15.22
N GLY A 229 17.67 3.77 13.97
CA GLY A 229 17.21 2.95 12.84
C GLY A 229 15.75 3.12 12.40
N SER A 230 15.06 4.16 12.87
CA SER A 230 13.79 4.65 12.31
C SER A 230 13.98 5.46 11.03
#